data_AF-A0A951NTW5-F1
#
_entry.id   AF-A0A951NTW5-F1
#
_cell.length_a   1.000
_cell.length_b   1.000
_cell.length_c   1.000
_cell.angle_alpha   90.00
_cell.angle_beta   90.00
_cell.angle_gamma   90.00
#
_symmetry.space_group_name_H-M   'P 1'
#
loop_
_entity.id
_entity.type
_entity.pdbx_description
1 polymer ?
#
loop_
_entity_poly.entity_id
_entity_poly.type
_entity_poly.pdbx_seq_one_letter_code
_entity_poly.pdbx_strand_id
1 'polypeptide(L)'
;MKGLVIFAFALRGEASEPNPCNVRLGKAAERIIASEEDTLTIVSQWEVSRQLRADGFNPSRSVELQTDGIYLDSEIVWAEARLLFDELGITEVIPVAQPFLQMLKAQHLIAADGFTVTRRRIGWVGFDRRSTQWWTRGPIRLTIYAIGQVLLGIRGHNGKQAAA
;
A
#
# COMPACT_ATOMS: atom_id res chain seq x y z
N MET A 1 16.21 -5.08 -13.78
CA MET A 1 15.72 -5.28 -12.39
C MET A 1 14.67 -4.23 -12.11
N LYS A 2 13.52 -4.60 -11.54
CA LYS A 2 12.41 -3.67 -11.27
C LYS A 2 12.07 -3.69 -9.79
N GLY A 3 11.53 -2.58 -9.30
CA GLY A 3 10.95 -2.48 -7.97
C GLY A 3 9.47 -2.83 -8.00
N LEU A 4 8.98 -3.51 -6.97
CA LEU A 4 7.56 -3.71 -6.70
C LEU A 4 7.25 -3.10 -5.34
N VAL A 5 6.37 -2.11 -5.29
CA VAL A 5 5.95 -1.48 -4.03
C VAL A 5 4.46 -1.72 -3.78
N ILE A 6 4.14 -2.26 -2.60
CA ILE A 6 2.80 -2.76 -2.28
C ILE A 6 2.26 -2.03 -1.06
N PHE A 7 1.21 -1.23 -1.28
CA PHE A 7 0.54 -0.44 -0.26
C PHE A 7 -0.66 -1.19 0.30
N ALA A 8 -0.85 -1.16 1.62
CA ALA A 8 -2.03 -1.72 2.24
C ALA A 8 -3.26 -0.82 2.03
N PHE A 9 -4.46 -1.41 2.08
CA PHE A 9 -5.71 -0.68 2.05
C PHE A 9 -6.69 -1.23 3.08
N ALA A 10 -7.29 -0.32 3.85
CA ALA A 10 -8.01 -0.63 5.08
C ALA A 10 -7.10 -1.21 6.17
N LEU A 11 -7.51 -0.99 7.42
CA LEU A 11 -6.78 -1.45 8.59
C LEU A 11 -7.76 -2.08 9.58
N ARG A 12 -7.44 -3.25 10.10
CA ARG A 12 -8.07 -3.86 11.27
C ARG A 12 -7.09 -3.87 12.45
N GLY A 13 -7.52 -4.38 13.59
CA GLY A 13 -6.58 -4.70 14.66
C GLY A 13 -5.54 -5.73 14.20
N GLU A 14 -4.34 -5.67 14.74
CA GLU A 14 -3.18 -6.48 14.30
C GLU A 14 -3.49 -7.98 14.20
N ALA A 15 -4.17 -8.55 15.21
CA ALA A 15 -4.56 -9.96 15.21
C ALA A 15 -5.53 -10.35 14.08
N SER A 16 -6.17 -9.37 13.42
CA SER A 16 -7.14 -9.56 12.34
C SER A 16 -6.60 -9.20 10.95
N GLU A 17 -5.31 -8.88 10.83
CA GLU A 17 -4.62 -8.74 9.55
C GLU A 17 -4.03 -10.09 9.08
N PRO A 18 -3.89 -10.32 7.76
CA PRO A 18 -4.33 -9.46 6.66
C PRO A 18 -5.86 -9.43 6.54
N ASN A 19 -6.43 -8.24 6.42
CA ASN A 19 -7.86 -8.08 6.14
C ASN A 19 -8.18 -8.46 4.67
N PRO A 20 -9.45 -8.67 4.29
CA PRO A 20 -9.79 -9.13 2.94
C PRO A 20 -9.31 -8.24 1.79
N CYS A 21 -9.12 -6.93 2.00
CA CYS A 21 -8.55 -6.04 0.99
C CYS A 21 -7.05 -6.32 0.83
N ASN A 22 -6.31 -6.41 1.94
CA ASN A 22 -4.88 -6.71 1.95
C ASN A 22 -4.56 -8.11 1.42
N VAL A 23 -5.44 -9.10 1.66
CA VAL A 23 -5.35 -10.43 1.02
C VAL A 23 -5.42 -10.30 -0.50
N ARG A 24 -6.40 -9.54 -1.04
CA ARG A 24 -6.56 -9.35 -2.49
C ARG A 24 -5.40 -8.59 -3.12
N LEU A 25 -4.83 -7.62 -2.40
CA LEU A 25 -3.61 -6.92 -2.82
C LEU A 25 -2.41 -7.86 -2.86
N GLY A 26 -2.24 -8.72 -1.85
CA GLY A 26 -1.23 -9.78 -1.85
C GLY A 26 -1.38 -10.71 -3.06
N LYS A 27 -2.59 -11.22 -3.30
CA LYS A 27 -2.89 -12.03 -4.49
C LYS A 27 -2.66 -11.30 -5.82
N ALA A 28 -2.83 -9.99 -5.86
CA ALA A 28 -2.50 -9.20 -7.04
C ALA A 28 -0.99 -9.09 -7.25
N ALA A 29 -0.23 -8.86 -6.18
CA ALA A 29 1.22 -8.85 -6.21
C ALA A 29 1.79 -10.21 -6.64
N GLU A 30 1.27 -11.33 -6.10
CA GLU A 30 1.69 -12.68 -6.49
C GLU A 30 1.54 -12.92 -8.00
N ARG A 31 0.39 -12.53 -8.58
CA ARG A 31 0.17 -12.66 -10.02
C ARG A 31 1.17 -11.83 -10.83
N ILE A 32 1.55 -10.66 -10.33
CA ILE A 32 2.55 -9.79 -10.96
C ILE A 32 3.92 -10.46 -10.87
N ILE A 33 4.34 -10.86 -9.66
CA ILE A 33 5.63 -11.52 -9.42
C ILE A 33 5.79 -12.75 -10.32
N ALA A 34 4.76 -13.60 -10.41
CA ALA A 34 4.79 -14.79 -11.25
C ALA A 34 4.82 -14.50 -12.76
N SER A 35 4.46 -13.28 -13.19
CA SER A 35 4.42 -12.87 -14.60
C SER A 35 5.65 -12.08 -15.05
N GLU A 36 6.49 -11.63 -14.13
CA GLU A 36 7.71 -10.89 -14.49
C GLU A 36 8.86 -11.88 -14.76
N GLU A 37 9.54 -11.69 -15.88
CA GLU A 37 10.76 -12.45 -16.23
C GLU A 37 11.97 -11.97 -15.42
N ASP A 38 11.98 -10.68 -15.05
CA ASP A 38 13.03 -10.05 -14.26
C ASP A 38 12.87 -10.35 -12.76
N THR A 39 14.00 -10.44 -12.06
CA THR A 39 14.00 -10.42 -10.59
C THR A 39 13.43 -9.07 -10.08
N LEU A 40 12.49 -9.16 -9.15
CA LEU A 40 11.86 -8.02 -8.50
C LEU A 40 12.42 -7.80 -7.09
N THR A 41 12.74 -6.55 -6.77
CA THR A 41 12.94 -6.12 -5.38
C THR A 41 11.59 -5.71 -4.82
N ILE A 42 11.12 -6.40 -3.78
CA ILE A 42 9.76 -6.27 -3.28
C ILE A 42 9.76 -5.49 -1.96
N VAL A 43 9.05 -4.37 -1.92
CA VAL A 43 8.77 -3.59 -0.72
C VAL A 43 7.28 -3.64 -0.47
N SER A 44 6.86 -4.06 0.72
CA SER A 44 5.44 -4.12 1.08
C SER A 44 5.17 -3.58 2.46
N GLN A 45 4.01 -2.95 2.63
CA GLN A 45 3.51 -2.62 3.96
C GLN A 45 3.18 -3.90 4.74
N TRP A 46 3.45 -3.91 6.05
CA TRP A 46 3.40 -5.11 6.90
C TRP A 46 2.09 -5.91 6.79
N GLU A 47 0.93 -5.26 6.62
CA GLU A 47 -0.36 -5.94 6.49
C GLU A 47 -0.36 -6.88 5.28
N VAL A 48 0.16 -6.41 4.15
CA VAL A 48 0.25 -7.20 2.92
C VAL A 48 1.44 -8.16 2.96
N SER A 49 2.55 -7.77 3.62
CA SER A 49 3.69 -8.67 3.87
C SER A 49 3.27 -9.96 4.57
N ARG A 50 2.30 -9.90 5.50
CA ARG A 50 1.77 -11.09 6.16
C ARG A 50 1.12 -12.07 5.18
N GLN A 51 0.35 -11.56 4.23
CA GLN A 51 -0.23 -12.41 3.18
C GLN A 51 0.87 -13.01 2.30
N LEU A 52 1.80 -12.18 1.80
CA LEU A 52 2.88 -12.63 0.92
C LEU A 52 3.70 -13.76 1.56
N ARG A 53 4.08 -13.60 2.82
CA ARG A 53 4.85 -14.62 3.56
C ARG A 53 4.06 -15.91 3.76
N ALA A 54 2.74 -15.82 4.02
CA ALA A 54 1.88 -16.98 4.14
C ALA A 54 1.81 -17.79 2.83
N ASP A 55 1.99 -17.13 1.69
CA ASP A 55 2.02 -17.74 0.36
C ASP A 55 3.45 -18.08 -0.12
N GLY A 56 4.46 -17.93 0.73
CA GLY A 56 5.85 -18.29 0.43
C GLY A 56 6.67 -17.21 -0.27
N PHE A 57 6.15 -15.98 -0.39
CA PHE A 57 6.88 -14.84 -0.93
C PHE A 57 7.50 -14.03 0.21
N ASN A 58 8.81 -13.77 0.14
CA ASN A 58 9.53 -12.97 1.12
C ASN A 58 9.83 -11.58 0.55
N PRO A 59 9.14 -10.52 1.01
CA PRO A 59 9.50 -9.15 0.63
C PRO A 59 10.94 -8.83 1.04
N SER A 60 11.68 -8.14 0.17
CA SER A 60 13.00 -7.58 0.46
C SER A 60 12.93 -6.59 1.65
N ARG A 61 11.82 -5.85 1.75
CA ARG A 61 11.53 -4.95 2.87
C ARG A 61 10.05 -5.02 3.23
N SER A 62 9.77 -5.15 4.53
CA SER A 62 8.45 -4.97 5.12
C SER A 62 8.44 -3.67 5.89
N VAL A 63 7.56 -2.73 5.52
CA VAL A 63 7.42 -1.43 6.20
C VAL A 63 6.45 -1.62 7.37
N GLU A 64 6.98 -1.51 8.59
CA GLU A 64 6.28 -1.79 9.84
C GLU A 64 5.62 -0.54 10.43
N LEU A 65 4.55 -0.72 11.21
CA LEU A 65 3.87 0.36 11.93
C LEU A 65 4.86 1.24 12.72
N GLN A 66 4.59 2.54 12.77
CA GLN A 66 5.32 3.43 13.68
C GLN A 66 4.99 3.07 15.14
N THR A 67 5.96 3.29 16.04
CA THR A 67 5.92 2.87 17.45
C THR A 67 4.74 3.46 18.25
N ASP A 68 4.14 4.54 17.75
CA ASP A 68 2.97 5.22 18.30
C ASP A 68 1.62 4.67 17.79
N GLY A 69 1.65 3.64 16.93
CA GLY A 69 0.46 3.05 16.32
C GLY A 69 -0.22 3.95 15.29
N ILE A 70 0.46 5.01 14.82
CA ILE A 70 -0.01 5.84 13.71
C ILE A 70 0.07 5.03 12.41
N TYR A 71 -0.98 5.13 11.60
CA TYR A 71 -1.04 4.48 10.30
C TYR A 71 0.06 4.99 9.39
N LEU A 72 0.72 4.07 8.70
CA LEU A 72 1.70 4.42 7.67
C LEU A 72 0.97 5.03 6.47
N ASP A 73 1.22 6.31 6.21
CA ASP A 73 0.80 6.93 4.96
C ASP A 73 1.63 6.39 3.79
N SER A 74 1.07 6.50 2.57
CA SER A 74 1.73 6.02 1.35
C SER A 74 3.08 6.68 1.11
N GLU A 75 3.29 7.90 1.61
CA GLU A 75 4.55 8.65 1.57
C GLU A 75 5.65 7.96 2.37
N ILE A 76 5.33 7.38 3.53
CA ILE A 76 6.32 6.69 4.37
C ILE A 76 6.73 5.38 3.73
N VAL A 77 5.74 4.60 3.28
CA VAL A 77 6.00 3.34 2.56
C VAL A 77 6.82 3.61 1.30
N TRP A 78 6.49 4.66 0.56
CA TRP A 78 7.25 5.06 -0.62
C TRP A 78 8.66 5.56 -0.27
N ALA A 79 8.83 6.36 0.78
CA ALA A 79 10.14 6.86 1.19
C ALA A 79 11.10 5.71 1.53
N GLU A 80 10.64 4.69 2.25
CA GLU A 80 11.44 3.49 2.51
C GLU A 80 11.72 2.68 1.25
N ALA A 81 10.73 2.53 0.36
CA ALA A 81 10.91 1.83 -0.90
C ALA A 81 11.95 2.54 -1.79
N ARG A 82 11.86 3.86 -1.88
CA ARG A 82 12.73 4.73 -2.68
C ARG A 82 14.19 4.57 -2.25
N LEU A 83 14.47 4.66 -0.95
CA LEU A 83 15.83 4.50 -0.43
C LEU A 83 16.47 3.18 -0.86
N LEU A 84 15.72 2.08 -0.74
CA LEU A 84 16.19 0.76 -1.17
C LEU A 84 16.34 0.67 -2.70
N PHE A 85 15.40 1.26 -3.46
CA PHE A 85 15.45 1.22 -4.91
C PHE A 85 16.62 2.04 -5.46
N ASP A 86 16.91 3.21 -4.88
CA ASP A 86 18.07 4.03 -5.20
C ASP A 86 19.38 3.28 -4.93
N GLU A 87 19.49 2.64 -3.76
CA GLU A 87 20.68 1.84 -3.39
C GLU A 87 20.95 0.71 -4.40
N LEU A 88 19.90 0.12 -4.95
CA LEU A 88 19.97 -0.97 -5.92
C LEU A 88 20.00 -0.51 -7.39
N GLY A 89 19.97 0.80 -7.65
CA GLY A 89 19.94 1.36 -9.00
C GLY A 89 18.69 1.00 -9.80
N ILE A 90 17.56 0.77 -9.13
CA ILE A 90 16.27 0.48 -9.76
C ILE A 90 15.68 1.78 -10.32
N THR A 91 15.21 1.76 -11.57
CA THR A 91 14.61 2.93 -12.23
C THR A 91 13.14 2.72 -12.63
N GLU A 92 12.69 1.46 -12.69
CA GLU A 92 11.32 1.08 -13.02
C GLU A 92 10.61 0.49 -11.80
N VAL A 93 9.42 1.00 -11.49
CA VAL A 93 8.66 0.60 -10.30
C VAL A 93 7.22 0.24 -10.66
N ILE A 94 6.77 -0.91 -10.15
CA ILE A 94 5.39 -1.37 -10.26
C ILE A 94 4.67 -1.08 -8.94
N PRO A 95 3.69 -0.15 -8.90
CA PRO A 95 2.85 0.04 -7.73
C PRO A 95 1.73 -1.00 -7.67
N VAL A 96 1.50 -1.54 -6.48
CA VAL A 96 0.31 -2.34 -6.13
C VAL A 96 -0.43 -1.62 -5.01
N ALA A 97 -1.63 -1.13 -5.33
CA ALA A 97 -2.45 -0.36 -4.41
C ALA A 97 -3.93 -0.57 -4.75
N GLN A 98 -4.83 -0.12 -3.86
CA GLN A 98 -6.25 -0.11 -4.15
C GLN A 98 -6.52 0.72 -5.43
N PRO A 99 -7.27 0.18 -6.42
CA PRO A 99 -7.55 0.90 -7.67
C PRO A 99 -8.25 2.22 -7.40
N PHE A 100 -8.02 3.26 -8.20
CA PHE A 100 -8.49 4.65 -7.99
C PHE A 100 -7.52 5.50 -7.16
N LEU A 101 -7.97 6.12 -6.06
CA LEU A 101 -7.29 7.24 -5.42
C LEU A 101 -5.91 6.86 -4.87
N GLN A 102 -5.80 5.70 -4.23
CA GLN A 102 -4.51 5.25 -3.69
C GLN A 102 -3.52 4.93 -4.80
N MET A 103 -3.97 4.23 -5.86
CA MET A 103 -3.14 3.99 -7.03
C MET A 103 -2.65 5.28 -7.69
N LEU A 104 -3.51 6.28 -7.86
CA LEU A 104 -3.12 7.58 -8.43
C LEU A 104 -2.07 8.29 -7.55
N LYS A 105 -2.27 8.29 -6.23
CA LYS A 105 -1.29 8.85 -5.28
C LYS A 105 0.06 8.12 -5.37
N ALA A 106 0.06 6.79 -5.35
CA ALA A 106 1.28 5.98 -5.47
C ALA A 106 2.02 6.26 -6.79
N GLN A 107 1.32 6.30 -7.91
CA GLN A 107 1.92 6.61 -9.21
C GLN A 107 2.52 8.01 -9.23
N HIS A 108 1.86 8.99 -8.62
CA HIS A 108 2.37 10.36 -8.53
C HIS A 108 3.64 10.44 -7.68
N LEU A 109 3.65 9.80 -6.50
CA LEU A 109 4.83 9.76 -5.61
C LEU A 109 6.04 9.15 -6.34
N ILE A 110 5.83 8.02 -7.01
CA ILE A 110 6.89 7.32 -7.76
C ILE A 110 7.44 8.20 -8.89
N ALA A 111 6.54 8.78 -9.70
CA ALA A 111 6.94 9.61 -10.83
C ALA A 111 7.59 10.93 -10.41
N ALA A 112 7.15 11.53 -9.29
CA ALA A 112 7.70 12.78 -8.77
C ALA A 112 9.18 12.63 -8.35
N ASP A 113 9.59 11.44 -7.92
CA ASP A 113 10.97 11.10 -7.59
C ASP A 113 11.78 10.57 -8.79
N GLY A 114 11.24 10.66 -10.02
CA GLY A 114 11.98 10.35 -11.25
C GLY A 114 11.97 8.88 -11.68
N PHE A 115 11.21 8.02 -11.01
CA PHE A 115 11.07 6.62 -11.40
C PHE A 115 10.06 6.44 -12.53
N THR A 116 10.32 5.47 -13.41
CA THR A 116 9.37 5.04 -14.43
C THR A 116 8.30 4.14 -13.80
N VAL A 117 7.05 4.56 -13.91
CA VAL A 117 5.91 3.79 -13.37
C VAL A 117 5.47 2.71 -14.37
N THR A 118 5.65 1.46 -13.99
CA THR A 118 5.22 0.30 -14.78
C THR A 118 3.87 -0.20 -14.29
N ARG A 119 2.83 -0.04 -15.12
CA ARG A 119 1.45 -0.38 -14.74
C ARG A 119 1.18 -1.87 -14.90
N ARG A 120 0.46 -2.44 -13.93
CA ARG A 120 -0.06 -3.82 -13.94
C ARG A 120 -1.51 -3.89 -13.48
N ARG A 121 -2.22 -4.94 -13.90
CA ARG A 121 -3.62 -5.13 -13.55
C ARG A 121 -3.76 -5.69 -12.14
N ILE A 122 -4.22 -4.86 -11.21
CA ILE A 122 -4.44 -5.26 -9.80
C ILE A 122 -5.73 -6.07 -9.64
N GLY A 123 -6.78 -5.72 -10.39
CA GLY A 123 -8.12 -6.27 -10.21
C GLY A 123 -8.90 -5.55 -9.10
N TRP A 124 -10.08 -6.08 -8.76
CA TRP A 124 -10.94 -5.46 -7.75
C TRP A 124 -10.50 -5.83 -6.32
N VAL A 125 -10.16 -4.83 -5.51
CA VAL A 125 -9.76 -5.00 -4.10
C VAL A 125 -10.96 -4.84 -3.15
N GLY A 126 -11.91 -3.97 -3.48
CA GLY A 126 -13.10 -3.71 -2.66
C GLY A 126 -12.84 -2.79 -1.47
N PHE A 127 -13.76 -2.86 -0.50
CA PHE A 127 -13.75 -2.07 0.73
C PHE A 127 -14.00 -2.98 1.93
N ASP A 128 -13.59 -2.53 3.11
CA ASP A 128 -13.76 -3.31 4.33
C ASP A 128 -14.62 -2.58 5.37
N ARG A 129 -15.84 -3.07 5.58
CA ARG A 129 -16.78 -2.52 6.56
C ARG A 129 -16.28 -2.57 8.00
N ARG A 130 -15.34 -3.48 8.31
CA ARG A 130 -14.76 -3.66 9.66
C ARG A 130 -13.47 -2.86 9.87
N SER A 131 -13.04 -2.07 8.88
CA SER A 131 -11.84 -1.25 8.98
C SER A 131 -11.93 -0.25 10.14
N THR A 132 -10.85 -0.05 10.90
CA THR A 132 -10.71 1.04 11.88
C THR A 132 -10.66 2.40 11.19
N GLN A 133 -10.29 2.44 9.91
CA GLN A 133 -10.28 3.61 9.06
C GLN A 133 -11.64 3.79 8.40
N TRP A 134 -12.46 4.67 8.95
CA TRP A 134 -13.86 4.84 8.52
C TRP A 134 -14.02 5.14 7.03
N TRP A 135 -13.05 5.83 6.42
CA TRP A 135 -13.06 6.19 5.00
C TRP A 135 -12.87 4.99 4.07
N THR A 136 -12.24 3.91 4.53
CA THR A 136 -12.04 2.67 3.75
C THR A 136 -13.22 1.68 3.86
N ARG A 137 -14.30 2.04 4.57
CA ARG A 137 -15.50 1.20 4.73
C ARG A 137 -16.45 1.26 3.53
N GLY A 138 -16.20 2.13 2.56
CA GLY A 138 -17.00 2.24 1.34
C GLY A 138 -16.58 3.40 0.44
N PRO A 139 -17.01 3.40 -0.83
CA PRO A 139 -16.55 4.36 -1.83
C PRO A 139 -16.96 5.80 -1.52
N ILE A 140 -18.20 6.03 -1.07
CA ILE A 140 -18.69 7.38 -0.73
C ILE A 140 -17.84 8.00 0.40
N ARG A 141 -17.53 7.21 1.42
CA ARG A 141 -16.72 7.66 2.56
C ARG A 141 -15.29 8.00 2.14
N LEU A 142 -14.72 7.20 1.25
CA LEU A 142 -13.40 7.45 0.67
C LEU A 142 -13.39 8.77 -0.12
N THR A 143 -14.42 9.02 -0.94
CA THR A 143 -14.54 10.27 -1.70
C THR A 143 -14.64 11.48 -0.78
N ILE A 144 -15.50 11.43 0.25
CA ILE A 144 -15.64 12.52 1.24
C ILE A 144 -14.31 12.80 1.92
N TYR A 145 -13.62 11.74 2.35
CA TYR A 145 -12.30 11.87 2.98
C TYR A 145 -11.27 12.51 2.04
N ALA A 146 -11.18 12.05 0.79
CA ALA A 146 -10.24 12.59 -0.19
C ALA A 146 -10.49 14.08 -0.48
N ILE A 147 -11.75 14.51 -0.59
CA ILE A 147 -12.11 15.93 -0.73
C ILE A 147 -11.65 16.71 0.51
N GLY A 148 -11.89 16.17 1.70
CA GLY A 148 -11.43 16.77 2.96
C GLY A 148 -9.91 16.90 3.05
N GLN A 149 -9.14 15.93 2.55
CA GLN A 149 -7.68 16.03 2.49
C GLN A 149 -7.22 17.20 1.62
N VAL A 150 -7.85 17.37 0.45
CA VAL A 150 -7.50 18.44 -0.51
C VAL A 150 -7.90 19.81 0.02
N LEU A 151 -9.08 19.95 0.60
CA LEU A 151 -9.62 21.25 1.01
C LEU A 151 -9.12 21.72 2.39
N LEU A 152 -8.89 20.79 3.32
CA LEU A 152 -8.68 21.09 4.73
C LEU A 152 -7.37 20.51 5.28
N GLY A 153 -6.57 19.83 4.47
CA GLY A 153 -5.33 19.19 4.91
C GLY A 153 -5.54 18.07 5.93
N ILE A 154 -6.73 17.49 6.00
CA ILE A 154 -7.07 16.42 6.97
C ILE A 154 -6.14 15.22 6.72
N ARG A 155 -5.38 14.82 7.74
CA ARG A 155 -4.59 13.57 7.74
C ARG A 155 -5.35 12.47 8.47
N GLY A 156 -5.29 11.26 7.94
CA GLY A 156 -6.06 10.13 8.47
C GLY A 156 -5.59 9.76 9.86
N HIS A 157 -6.50 9.78 10.83
CA HIS A 157 -6.24 9.27 12.17
C HIS A 157 -6.76 7.84 12.25
N ASN A 158 -5.97 6.92 12.80
CA ASN A 158 -6.50 5.63 13.21
C ASN A 158 -7.60 5.86 14.24
N GLY A 159 -8.72 5.15 14.13
CA GLY A 159 -9.84 5.25 15.08
C GLY A 159 -9.48 5.01 16.56
N LYS A 160 -8.23 4.63 16.86
CA LYS A 160 -7.69 4.58 18.23
C LYS A 160 -7.45 5.97 18.85
N GLN A 161 -7.25 7.03 18.05
CA GLN A 161 -7.01 8.39 18.57
C GLN A 161 -8.30 9.19 18.78
N ALA A 162 -9.45 8.72 18.30
CA ALA A 162 -10.76 9.33 18.62
C ALA A 162 -11.34 8.84 19.96
N ALA A 163 -10.63 7.96 20.67
CA ALA A 163 -11.03 7.36 21.93
C ALA A 163 -10.03 7.62 23.08
N ALA A 164 -9.15 8.61 22.90
CA ALA A 164 -8.28 9.14 23.96
C ALA A 164 -8.85 10.46 24.49
#